data_AF-A0A535K0T3-F1
#
_entry.id   AF-A0A535K0T3-F1
#
_cell.length_a   1.000
_cell.length_b   1.000
_cell.length_c   1.000
_cell.angle_alpha   90.00
_cell.angle_beta   90.00
_cell.angle_gamma   90.00
#
_symmetry.space_group_name_H-M   'P 1'
#
loop_
_entity.id
_entity.type
_entity.pdbx_description
1 polymer ?
#
loop_
_entity_poly.entity_id
_entity_poly.type
_entity_poly.pdbx_seq_one_letter_code
_entity_poly.pdbx_strand_id
1 'polypeptide(L)'
;MEALLVEKLPEGERWQYEPKWDGFRGVLENDGGELALWSRNERPLLRYFPELRKLGDLLPPHSALDGEIVIELDGKLEFDAMQNRLHPAESRIRKLSAETPARYIVFDILLWNGEPIHERPLAERRRELERLAKGFSLSPISKDP
;
A
#
# COMPACT_ATOMS: atom_id res chain seq x y z
N MET A 1 -7.16 10.84 -4.85
CA MET A 1 -6.00 11.73 -4.79
C MET A 1 -5.18 11.49 -6.04
N GLU A 2 -5.07 12.49 -6.89
CA GLU A 2 -4.18 12.49 -8.05
C GLU A 2 -2.97 13.36 -7.71
N ALA A 3 -1.79 12.96 -8.17
CA ALA A 3 -0.61 13.79 -8.01
C ALA A 3 -0.80 15.07 -8.83
N LEU A 4 -0.63 16.23 -8.20
CA LEU A 4 -0.62 17.50 -8.91
C LEU A 4 0.69 17.61 -9.67
N LEU A 5 0.62 17.92 -10.96
CA LEU A 5 1.81 18.24 -11.75
C LEU A 5 2.32 19.61 -11.31
N VAL A 6 3.54 19.63 -10.79
CA VAL A 6 4.23 20.86 -10.35
C VAL A 6 5.59 20.94 -11.02
N GLU A 7 6.03 22.15 -11.36
CA GLU A 7 7.36 22.37 -11.97
C GLU A 7 8.50 22.22 -10.96
N LYS A 8 8.20 22.45 -9.68
CA LYS A 8 9.15 22.33 -8.56
C LYS A 8 8.47 21.64 -7.40
N LEU A 9 9.22 20.76 -6.73
CA LEU A 9 8.78 20.17 -5.49
C LEU A 9 8.60 21.29 -4.44
N PRO A 10 7.55 21.23 -3.62
CA PRO A 10 7.35 22.22 -2.58
C PRO A 10 8.46 22.11 -1.53
N GLU A 11 8.96 23.25 -1.05
CA GLU A 11 10.13 23.33 -0.15
C GLU A 11 9.73 23.77 1.27
N GLY A 12 10.58 23.46 2.26
CA GLY A 12 10.48 23.92 3.64
C GLY A 12 10.30 22.81 4.68
N GLU A 13 10.51 23.13 5.96
CA GLU A 13 10.62 22.16 7.06
C GLU A 13 9.35 21.32 7.31
N ARG A 14 8.20 21.77 6.81
CA ARG A 14 6.92 21.08 6.96
C ARG A 14 6.68 19.98 5.91
N TRP A 15 7.55 19.85 4.92
CA TRP A 15 7.41 18.85 3.87
C TRP A 15 8.14 17.55 4.19
N GLN A 16 7.65 16.47 3.60
CA GLN A 16 8.34 15.19 3.49
C GLN A 16 8.11 14.68 2.06
N TYR A 17 9.10 13.99 1.52
CA TYR A 17 9.08 13.49 0.15
C TYR A 17 9.07 11.97 0.17
N GLU A 18 8.26 11.38 -0.68
CA GLU A 18 8.17 9.95 -0.89
C GLU A 18 8.18 9.67 -2.39
N PRO A 19 8.77 8.53 -2.84
CA PRO A 19 8.68 8.13 -4.23
C PRO A 19 7.23 8.00 -4.66
N LYS A 20 6.94 8.48 -5.86
CA LYS A 20 5.67 8.15 -6.51
C LYS A 20 5.74 6.69 -6.99
N TRP A 21 5.01 5.83 -6.30
CA TRP A 21 4.85 4.43 -6.71
C TRP A 21 3.82 4.32 -7.83
N ASP A 22 4.18 3.67 -8.93
CA ASP A 22 3.28 3.40 -10.05
C ASP A 22 2.65 2.01 -9.89
N GLY A 23 1.43 1.97 -9.36
CA GLY A 23 0.72 0.73 -9.07
C GLY A 23 -0.78 0.92 -8.88
N PHE A 24 -1.38 0.06 -8.06
CA PHE A 24 -2.75 0.25 -7.59
C PHE A 24 -2.76 0.62 -6.11
N ARG A 25 -3.24 1.83 -5.79
CA ARG A 25 -3.55 2.21 -4.40
C ARG A 25 -4.51 1.20 -3.78
N GLY A 26 -4.14 0.72 -2.60
CA GLY A 26 -4.92 -0.23 -1.82
C GLY A 26 -4.92 0.12 -0.34
N VAL A 27 -6.09 0.10 0.29
CA VAL A 27 -6.22 0.12 1.76
C VAL A 27 -6.32 -1.32 2.24
N LEU A 28 -5.30 -1.80 2.94
CA LEU A 28 -5.29 -3.13 3.56
C LEU A 28 -5.91 -3.01 4.94
N GLU A 29 -7.00 -3.73 5.17
CA GLU A 29 -7.81 -3.65 6.39
C GLU A 29 -7.93 -5.03 7.02
N ASN A 30 -7.79 -5.11 8.33
CA ASN A 30 -8.17 -6.27 9.12
C ASN A 30 -9.36 -5.89 10.00
N ASP A 31 -10.55 -6.31 9.60
CA ASP A 31 -11.77 -6.10 10.38
C ASP A 31 -12.02 -7.32 11.27
N GLY A 32 -11.62 -7.23 12.55
CA GLY A 32 -11.90 -8.28 13.53
C GLY A 32 -11.33 -9.68 13.22
N GLY A 33 -10.35 -9.78 12.31
CA GLY A 33 -9.79 -11.05 11.82
C GLY A 33 -10.01 -11.29 10.32
N GLU A 34 -10.88 -10.51 9.68
CA GLU A 34 -11.14 -10.61 8.24
C GLU A 34 -10.28 -9.61 7.46
N LEU A 35 -9.35 -10.14 6.65
CA LEU A 35 -8.48 -9.32 5.82
C LEU A 35 -9.19 -8.91 4.52
N ALA A 36 -9.24 -7.62 4.26
CA ALA A 36 -9.72 -7.01 3.03
C ALA A 36 -8.65 -6.09 2.42
N LEU A 37 -8.74 -5.88 1.10
CA LEU A 37 -7.88 -4.93 0.39
C LEU A 37 -8.76 -4.15 -0.57
N TRP A 38 -8.88 -2.85 -0.35
CA TRP A 38 -9.82 -1.98 -1.05
C TRP A 38 -9.09 -1.04 -2.01
N SER A 39 -9.54 -0.98 -3.27
CA SER A 39 -9.05 0.04 -4.20
C SER A 39 -9.57 1.43 -3.80
N ARG A 40 -9.01 2.47 -4.44
CA ARG A 40 -9.50 3.85 -4.35
C ARG A 40 -11.02 4.01 -4.55
N ASN A 41 -11.62 3.17 -5.39
CA ASN A 41 -13.04 3.22 -5.73
C ASN A 41 -13.83 2.10 -5.03
N GLU A 42 -13.38 1.69 -3.83
CA GLU A 42 -14.06 0.71 -2.95
C GLU A 42 -14.26 -0.67 -3.58
N ARG A 43 -13.50 -1.00 -4.62
CA ARG A 43 -13.50 -2.34 -5.22
C ARG A 43 -12.59 -3.30 -4.45
N PRO A 44 -13.03 -4.53 -4.15
CA PRO A 44 -12.20 -5.53 -3.48
C PRO A 44 -11.09 -6.01 -4.42
N LEU A 45 -9.84 -5.84 -3.99
CA LEU A 45 -8.64 -6.19 -4.75
C LEU A 45 -8.00 -7.50 -4.31
N LEU A 46 -8.21 -7.95 -3.07
CA LEU A 46 -7.45 -9.07 -2.48
C LEU A 46 -7.53 -10.36 -3.30
N ARG A 47 -8.66 -10.61 -4.00
CA ARG A 47 -8.82 -11.77 -4.90
C ARG A 47 -7.81 -11.80 -6.06
N TYR A 48 -7.32 -10.65 -6.51
CA TYR A 48 -6.37 -10.52 -7.63
C TYR A 48 -4.91 -10.60 -7.17
N PHE A 49 -4.68 -10.45 -5.86
CA PHE A 49 -3.36 -10.46 -5.22
C PHE A 49 -3.33 -11.42 -4.02
N PRO A 50 -3.64 -12.72 -4.21
CA PRO A 50 -3.71 -13.70 -3.12
C PRO A 50 -2.40 -13.82 -2.32
N GLU A 51 -1.25 -13.51 -2.93
CA GLU A 51 0.05 -13.48 -2.28
C GLU A 51 0.15 -12.46 -1.14
N LEU A 52 -0.72 -11.45 -1.10
CA LEU A 52 -0.76 -10.43 -0.05
C LEU A 52 -1.53 -10.88 1.19
N ARG A 53 -2.24 -12.02 1.15
CA ARG A 53 -3.02 -12.52 2.30
C ARG A 53 -2.17 -12.74 3.54
N LYS A 54 -0.91 -13.15 3.36
CA LYS A 54 0.06 -13.33 4.46
C LYS A 54 0.36 -12.06 5.25
N LEU A 55 0.06 -10.88 4.70
CA LEU A 55 0.21 -9.62 5.42
C LEU A 55 -0.82 -9.49 6.57
N GLY A 56 -1.91 -10.25 6.53
CA GLY A 56 -2.86 -10.34 7.62
C GLY A 56 -2.25 -10.87 8.91
N ASP A 57 -1.23 -11.74 8.82
CA ASP A 57 -0.52 -12.27 9.99
C ASP A 57 0.25 -11.17 10.75
N LEU A 58 0.56 -10.06 10.06
CA LEU A 58 1.28 -8.91 10.60
C LEU A 58 0.35 -7.76 10.99
N LEU A 59 -0.91 -7.78 10.55
CA LEU A 59 -1.86 -6.70 10.74
C LEU A 59 -2.81 -7.04 11.89
N PRO A 60 -2.74 -6.36 13.05
CA PRO A 60 -3.64 -6.67 14.16
C PRO A 60 -5.12 -6.48 13.78
N PRO A 61 -6.07 -7.19 14.43
CA PRO A 61 -7.49 -6.92 14.28
C PRO A 61 -7.80 -5.43 14.51
N HIS A 62 -8.79 -4.92 13.77
CA HIS A 62 -9.19 -3.51 13.78
C HIS A 62 -8.04 -2.57 13.41
N SER A 63 -7.34 -2.88 12.31
CA SER A 63 -6.25 -2.05 11.79
C SER A 63 -6.38 -1.84 10.29
N ALA A 64 -5.90 -0.70 9.81
CA ALA A 64 -5.91 -0.35 8.39
C ALA A 64 -4.64 0.42 8.00
N LEU A 65 -4.04 0.02 6.89
CA LEU A 65 -2.86 0.62 6.29
C LEU A 65 -3.20 1.12 4.89
N ASP A 66 -2.63 2.25 4.48
CA ASP A 66 -2.72 2.78 3.12
C ASP A 66 -1.37 2.61 2.40
N GLY A 67 -1.45 2.17 1.15
CA GLY A 67 -0.27 1.75 0.42
C GLY A 67 -0.53 1.56 -1.07
N GLU A 68 0.55 1.26 -1.77
CA GLU A 68 0.54 0.97 -3.21
C GLU A 68 0.87 -0.51 -3.44
N ILE A 69 0.06 -1.17 -4.25
CA ILE A 69 0.35 -2.52 -4.74
C ILE A 69 1.17 -2.38 -6.02
N VAL A 70 2.34 -2.99 -6.06
CA VAL A 70 3.27 -2.89 -7.19
C VAL A 70 3.74 -4.27 -7.64
N ILE A 71 4.09 -4.41 -8.92
CA ILE A 71 4.87 -5.54 -9.44
C ILE A 71 6.18 -4.96 -9.94
N GLU A 72 7.28 -5.62 -9.58
CA GLU A 72 8.63 -5.25 -9.98
C GLU A 72 9.26 -6.41 -10.74
N LEU A 73 9.76 -6.16 -11.95
CA LEU A 73 10.54 -7.11 -12.75
C LEU A 73 11.88 -6.46 -13.09
N ASP A 74 12.98 -7.18 -12.85
CA ASP A 74 14.34 -6.72 -13.16
C ASP A 74 14.66 -5.30 -12.61
N GLY A 75 14.13 -4.98 -11.42
CA GLY A 75 14.35 -3.68 -10.76
C GLY A 75 13.43 -2.55 -11.24
N LYS A 76 12.43 -2.83 -12.08
CA LYS A 76 11.52 -1.84 -12.65
C LYS A 76 10.07 -2.13 -12.30
N LEU A 77 9.30 -1.07 -12.04
CA LEU A 77 7.86 -1.17 -11.83
C LEU A 77 7.16 -1.47 -13.16
N GLU A 78 6.32 -2.50 -13.16
CA GLU A 78 5.66 -3.03 -14.36
C GLU A 78 4.15 -2.88 -14.26
N PHE A 79 3.64 -1.72 -14.68
CA PHE A 79 2.22 -1.40 -14.59
C PHE A 79 1.35 -2.30 -15.49
N ASP A 80 1.85 -2.73 -16.65
CA ASP A 80 1.10 -3.65 -17.52
C ASP A 80 0.93 -5.03 -16.88
N ALA A 81 1.92 -5.48 -16.10
CA ALA A 81 1.80 -6.71 -15.32
C ALA A 81 0.71 -6.57 -14.24
N MET A 82 0.57 -5.40 -13.62
CA MET A 82 -0.52 -5.09 -12.68
C MET A 82 -1.89 -5.18 -13.35
N GLN A 83 -2.06 -4.60 -14.55
CA GLN A 83 -3.31 -4.65 -15.30
C GLN A 83 -3.71 -6.10 -15.65
N ASN A 84 -2.74 -6.94 -16.01
CA ASN A 84 -2.97 -8.37 -16.29
C ASN A 84 -3.49 -9.17 -15.08
N ARG A 85 -3.35 -8.66 -13.85
CA ARG A 85 -3.93 -9.30 -12.64
C ARG A 85 -5.44 -9.14 -12.55
N LEU A 86 -6.03 -8.11 -13.15
CA LEU A 86 -7.48 -7.83 -13.09
C LEU A 86 -8.29 -8.73 -14.03
N HIS A 87 -8.06 -10.04 -13.92
CA HIS A 87 -8.66 -11.05 -14.80
C HIS A 87 -9.80 -11.80 -14.10
N PRO A 88 -10.88 -12.20 -14.80
CA PRO A 88 -11.97 -12.95 -14.17
C PRO A 88 -11.58 -14.37 -13.72
N ALA A 89 -10.73 -15.07 -14.49
CA ALA A 89 -10.34 -16.44 -14.19
C ALA A 89 -9.31 -16.54 -13.05
N GLU A 90 -9.68 -17.25 -11.98
CA GLU A 90 -8.83 -17.47 -10.79
C GLU A 90 -7.54 -18.25 -11.11
N SER A 91 -7.60 -19.23 -12.01
CA SER A 91 -6.42 -20.00 -12.42
C SER A 91 -5.34 -19.11 -13.06
N ARG A 92 -5.75 -18.09 -13.83
CA ARG A 92 -4.84 -17.10 -14.41
C ARG A 92 -4.22 -16.23 -13.33
N ILE A 93 -5.01 -15.77 -12.36
CA ILE A 93 -4.52 -15.00 -11.22
C ILE A 93 -3.48 -15.81 -10.45
N ARG A 94 -3.81 -17.04 -10.04
CA ARG A 94 -2.90 -17.91 -9.29
C ARG A 94 -1.58 -18.15 -10.03
N LYS A 95 -1.64 -18.36 -11.35
CA LYS A 95 -0.44 -18.50 -12.19
C LYS A 95 0.42 -17.22 -12.15
N LEU A 96 -0.19 -16.06 -12.43
CA LEU A 96 0.53 -14.78 -12.44
C LEU A 96 1.04 -14.38 -11.05
N SER A 97 0.31 -14.71 -9.98
CA SER A 97 0.75 -14.56 -8.58
C SER A 97 2.04 -15.30 -8.27
N ALA A 98 2.24 -16.46 -8.88
CA ALA A 98 3.46 -17.25 -8.69
C ALA A 98 4.61 -16.76 -9.60
N GLU A 99 4.30 -16.32 -10.82
CA GLU A 99 5.30 -15.87 -11.80
C GLU A 99 5.84 -14.46 -11.49
N THR A 100 4.97 -13.53 -11.11
CA THR A 100 5.30 -12.11 -10.92
C THR A 100 4.64 -11.55 -9.65
N PRO A 101 5.02 -12.01 -8.46
CA PRO A 101 4.33 -11.68 -7.20
C PRO A 101 4.31 -10.18 -6.94
N ALA A 102 3.16 -9.67 -6.51
CA ALA A 102 3.01 -8.27 -6.12
C ALA A 102 3.61 -8.00 -4.73
N ARG A 103 4.06 -6.76 -4.53
CA ARG A 103 4.45 -6.19 -3.24
C ARG A 103 3.43 -5.15 -2.82
N TYR A 104 3.30 -4.95 -1.52
CA TYR A 104 2.50 -3.87 -0.94
C TYR A 104 3.41 -2.92 -0.18
N ILE A 105 3.50 -1.69 -0.68
CA ILE A 105 4.36 -0.64 -0.13
C ILE A 105 3.49 0.33 0.66
N VAL A 106 3.67 0.34 1.97
CA VAL A 106 2.85 1.11 2.91
C VAL A 106 3.42 2.51 3.09
N PHE A 107 2.59 3.53 2.97
CA PHE A 107 2.99 4.93 3.17
C PHE A 107 2.19 5.63 4.28
N ASP A 108 1.02 5.12 4.69
CA ASP A 108 0.25 5.69 5.81
C ASP A 108 -0.37 4.59 6.71
N ILE A 109 -0.67 4.98 7.95
CA ILE A 109 -1.35 4.16 8.95
C ILE A 109 -2.64 4.88 9.36
N LEU A 110 -3.78 4.21 9.14
CA LEU A 110 -5.09 4.84 9.32
C LEU A 110 -5.75 4.46 10.64
N LEU A 111 -5.63 3.18 10.99
CA LEU A 111 -6.20 2.58 12.18
C LEU A 111 -5.22 1.52 12.69
N TRP A 112 -5.04 1.42 14.00
CA TRP A 112 -4.22 0.36 14.59
C TRP A 112 -4.82 -0.14 15.89
N ASN A 113 -5.22 -1.40 15.92
CA ASN A 113 -5.82 -2.04 17.09
C ASN A 113 -6.97 -1.20 17.71
N GLY A 114 -7.83 -0.65 16.85
CA GLY A 114 -8.97 0.20 17.23
C GLY A 114 -8.65 1.69 17.43
N GLU A 115 -7.39 2.11 17.35
CA GLU A 115 -7.00 3.51 17.53
C GLU A 115 -7.03 4.30 16.20
N PRO A 116 -7.80 5.41 16.09
CA PRO A 116 -7.95 6.19 14.85
C PRO A 116 -6.73 7.09 14.59
N ILE A 117 -5.64 6.51 14.09
CA ILE A 117 -4.39 7.23 13.84
C ILE A 117 -4.53 8.25 12.69
N HIS A 118 -5.44 8.03 11.73
CA HIS A 118 -5.68 8.95 10.61
C HIS A 118 -6.07 10.37 11.03
N GLU A 119 -6.61 10.56 12.24
CA GLU A 119 -6.98 11.87 12.80
C GLU A 119 -5.76 12.71 13.22
N ARG A 120 -4.57 12.10 13.31
CA ARG A 120 -3.33 12.77 13.72
C ARG A 120 -2.65 13.47 12.55
N PRO A 121 -1.80 14.48 12.82
CA PRO A 121 -0.93 15.08 11.82
C PRO A 121 -0.08 14.04 11.08
N LEU A 122 0.16 14.23 9.78
CA LEU A 122 0.92 13.29 8.92
C LEU A 122 2.26 12.85 9.54
N ALA A 123 3.00 13.77 10.14
CA ALA A 123 4.29 13.46 10.77
C ALA A 123 4.16 12.51 11.97
N GLU A 124 3.05 12.58 12.73
CA GLU A 124 2.75 11.65 13.81
C GLU A 124 2.35 10.28 13.25
N ARG A 125 1.48 10.25 12.24
CA ARG A 125 1.09 8.99 11.59
C ARG A 125 2.31 8.27 11.03
N ARG A 126 3.22 9.00 10.38
CA ARG A 126 4.45 8.41 9.86
C ARG A 126 5.34 7.79 10.95
N ARG A 127 5.49 8.47 12.10
CA ARG A 127 6.21 7.90 13.25
C ARG A 127 5.55 6.63 13.79
N GLU A 128 4.22 6.63 13.87
CA GLU A 128 3.46 5.44 14.28
C GLU A 128 3.62 4.30 13.27
N LEU A 129 3.57 4.59 11.97
CA LEU A 129 3.78 3.60 10.91
C LEU A 129 5.14 2.92 11.06
N GLU A 130 6.21 3.70 11.20
CA GLU A 130 7.58 3.17 11.37
C GLU A 130 7.75 2.38 12.67
N ARG A 131 7.03 2.76 13.73
CA ARG A 131 7.06 2.10 15.04
C ARG A 131 6.30 0.77 15.03
N LEU A 132 5.11 0.75 14.43
CA LEU A 132 4.12 -0.32 14.59
C LEU A 132 4.13 -1.33 13.45
N ALA A 133 4.24 -0.89 12.19
CA ALA A 133 4.13 -1.75 11.00
C ALA A 133 5.44 -2.50 10.70
N LYS A 134 6.01 -3.15 11.72
CA LYS A 134 7.21 -3.98 11.58
C LYS A 134 6.92 -5.17 10.66
N GLY A 135 7.83 -5.44 9.72
CA GLY A 135 7.69 -6.52 8.73
C GLY A 135 6.97 -6.11 7.44
N PHE A 136 6.34 -4.93 7.40
CA PHE A 136 5.82 -4.36 6.16
C PHE A 136 6.94 -3.70 5.35
N SER A 137 6.79 -3.69 4.02
CA SER A 137 7.61 -2.82 3.16
C SER A 137 7.08 -1.40 3.28
N LEU A 138 7.86 -0.50 3.88
CA LEU A 138 7.49 0.90 4.03
C LEU A 138 8.05 1.72 2.88
N SER A 139 7.26 2.67 2.39
CA SER A 139 7.75 3.72 1.50
C SER A 139 8.85 4.52 2.22
N PRO A 140 10.00 4.77 1.58
CA PRO A 140 11.06 5.59 2.16
C PRO A 140 10.62 7.06 2.17
N ILE A 141 11.02 7.78 3.22
CA ILE A 141 10.80 9.22 3.34
C ILE A 141 12.11 9.98 3.25
N SER A 142 12.08 11.16 2.62
CA SER A 142 13.18 12.13 2.62
C SER A 142 12.70 13.48 3.17
N LYS A 143 13.63 14.23 3.74
CA LYS A 143 13.47 15.67 4.06
C LYS A 143 14.14 16.59 3.04
N ASP A 144 14.88 15.99 2.11
CA ASP A 144 15.51 16.64 0.97
C ASP A 144 14.73 16.27 -0.31
N PRO A 145 14.27 17.24 -1.11
CA PRO A 145 13.51 16.99 -2.34
C PRO A 145 14.26 16.18 -3.40
#